data_AF-A0A7G5XFX4-F1
#
_entry.id   AF-A0A7G5XFX4-F1
#
_cell.length_a   1.000
_cell.length_b   1.000
_cell.length_c   1.000
_cell.angle_alpha   90.00
_cell.angle_beta   90.00
_cell.angle_gamma   90.00
#
_symmetry.space_group_name_H-M   'P 1'
#
loop_
_entity.id
_entity.type
_entity.pdbx_description
1 polymer ?
#
loop_
_entity_poly.entity_id
_entity_poly.type
_entity_poly.pdbx_seq_one_letter_code
_entity_poly.pdbx_strand_id
1 'polypeptide(L)'
;MKQLLTIICLLFTLQIAAQEKTKTPQWLGILTLADKYKDEKNWTKQDEAITGEHFQRLVKMKNEGVVLLAGRTQLELADPGMMGLVIFYAKDEKEAMQFMQDDPAVKNKIMLAKVVPYGVAVNKCE
;
A
#
# COMPACT_ATOMS: atom_id res chain seq x y z
N MET A 1 30.39 43.48 -2.50
CA MET A 1 29.01 43.12 -2.10
C MET A 1 28.17 42.57 -3.24
N LYS A 2 28.17 43.16 -4.45
CA LYS A 2 27.40 42.62 -5.60
C LYS A 2 27.86 41.22 -6.05
N GLN A 3 29.16 40.95 -6.10
CA GLN A 3 29.68 39.63 -6.50
C GLN A 3 29.37 38.51 -5.48
N LEU A 4 29.25 38.84 -4.19
CA LEU A 4 28.88 37.88 -3.14
C LEU A 4 27.39 37.48 -3.24
N LEU A 5 26.53 38.44 -3.63
CA LEU A 5 25.10 38.19 -3.88
C LEU A 5 24.87 37.29 -5.10
N THR A 6 25.67 37.45 -6.16
CA THR A 6 25.54 36.64 -7.38
C THR A 6 25.88 35.17 -7.14
N ILE A 7 26.90 34.89 -6.31
CA ILE A 7 27.33 33.52 -5.97
C ILE A 7 26.27 32.81 -5.12
N ILE A 8 25.59 33.53 -4.21
CA ILE A 8 24.48 32.98 -3.41
C ILE A 8 23.28 32.60 -4.30
N CYS A 9 22.95 33.42 -5.31
CA CYS A 9 21.90 33.11 -6.29
C CYS A 9 22.25 31.91 -7.19
N LEU A 10 23.51 31.76 -7.58
CA LEU A 10 23.99 30.62 -8.37
C LEU A 10 24.00 29.31 -7.57
N LEU A 11 24.32 29.36 -6.27
CA LEU A 11 24.24 28.19 -5.39
C LEU A 11 22.79 27.77 -5.09
N PHE A 12 21.87 28.72 -4.97
CA PHE A 12 20.45 28.43 -4.76
C PHE A 12 19.78 27.79 -5.98
N THR A 13 20.18 28.19 -7.19
CA THR A 13 19.65 27.62 -8.45
C THR A 13 20.16 26.20 -8.70
N LEU A 14 21.40 25.87 -8.29
CA LEU A 14 21.94 24.51 -8.34
C LEU A 14 21.21 23.53 -7.41
N GLN A 15 20.76 23.97 -6.23
CA GLN A 15 19.99 23.11 -5.33
C GLN A 15 18.58 22.80 -5.86
N ILE A 16 17.94 23.75 -6.56
CA ILE A 16 16.60 23.55 -7.12
C ILE A 16 16.64 22.55 -8.29
N ALA A 17 17.71 22.56 -9.10
CA ALA A 17 17.87 21.63 -10.22
C ALA A 17 18.20 20.18 -9.79
N ALA A 18 18.76 19.97 -8.59
CA ALA A 18 19.17 18.66 -8.09
C ALA A 18 18.05 17.87 -7.39
N GLN A 19 16.91 18.50 -7.11
CA GLN A 19 15.79 17.84 -6.45
C GLN A 19 14.80 17.33 -7.49
N GLU A 20 15.21 16.36 -8.31
CA GLU A 20 14.23 15.47 -8.92
C GLU A 20 13.51 14.76 -7.77
N LYS A 21 12.28 15.19 -7.50
CA LYS A 21 11.40 14.55 -6.51
C LYS A 21 11.04 13.19 -7.09
N THR A 22 11.87 12.19 -6.84
CA THR A 22 11.60 10.81 -7.26
C THR A 22 10.23 10.42 -6.71
N LYS A 23 9.30 10.12 -7.62
CA LYS A 23 7.96 9.70 -7.24
C LYS A 23 8.11 8.43 -6.40
N THR A 24 7.53 8.41 -5.20
CA THR A 24 7.57 7.23 -4.33
C THR A 24 7.11 6.01 -5.12
N PRO A 25 7.87 4.89 -5.12
CA PRO A 25 7.52 3.69 -5.86
C PRO A 25 6.14 3.16 -5.49
N GLN A 26 5.48 2.55 -6.47
CA GLN A 26 4.20 1.86 -6.28
C GLN A 26 4.43 0.36 -6.05
N TRP A 27 3.57 -0.22 -5.23
CA TRP A 27 3.64 -1.62 -4.84
C TRP A 27 2.25 -2.24 -4.91
N LEU A 28 2.20 -3.52 -5.24
CA LEU A 28 0.99 -4.34 -5.20
C LEU A 28 1.09 -5.30 -4.02
N GLY A 29 0.21 -5.10 -3.04
CA GLY A 29 -0.10 -6.04 -1.98
C GLY A 29 -1.15 -7.04 -2.46
N ILE A 30 -0.84 -8.33 -2.35
CA ILE A 30 -1.74 -9.43 -2.66
C ILE A 30 -2.05 -10.13 -1.35
N LEU A 31 -3.33 -10.20 -0.99
CA LEU A 31 -3.83 -10.81 0.24
C LEU A 31 -4.64 -12.07 -0.10
N THR A 32 -4.35 -13.19 0.54
CA THR A 32 -5.16 -14.41 0.45
C THR A 32 -5.57 -14.86 1.84
N LEU A 33 -6.71 -15.53 1.98
CA LEU A 33 -7.08 -16.11 3.27
C LEU A 33 -6.13 -17.24 3.65
N ALA A 34 -5.79 -17.33 4.94
CA ALA A 34 -5.17 -18.53 5.47
C ALA A 34 -6.16 -19.71 5.35
N ASP A 35 -5.66 -20.95 5.21
CA ASP A 35 -6.49 -22.11 4.87
C ASP A 35 -7.69 -22.32 5.81
N LYS A 36 -7.52 -22.03 7.11
CA LYS A 36 -8.61 -22.05 8.09
C LYS A 36 -9.80 -21.20 7.64
N TYR A 37 -9.57 -20.01 7.10
CA TYR A 37 -10.61 -19.03 6.79
C TYR A 37 -11.26 -19.22 5.41
N LYS A 38 -10.86 -20.26 4.67
CA LYS A 38 -11.51 -20.66 3.41
C LYS A 38 -12.85 -21.37 3.62
N ASP A 39 -13.19 -21.74 4.85
CA ASP A 39 -14.50 -22.25 5.27
C ASP A 39 -15.17 -21.22 6.20
N GLU A 40 -16.36 -20.75 5.82
CA GLU A 40 -17.16 -19.77 6.57
C GLU A 40 -17.39 -20.20 8.03
N LYS A 41 -17.51 -21.51 8.30
CA LYS A 41 -17.78 -22.02 9.65
C LYS A 41 -16.66 -21.75 10.64
N ASN A 42 -15.45 -21.45 10.15
CA ASN A 42 -14.29 -21.18 10.98
C ASN A 42 -14.17 -19.69 11.38
N TRP A 43 -15.04 -18.83 10.83
CA TRP A 43 -15.07 -17.41 11.16
C TRP A 43 -15.76 -17.17 12.49
N THR A 44 -15.16 -16.31 13.30
CA THR A 44 -15.75 -15.81 14.53
C THR A 44 -16.07 -14.32 14.42
N LYS A 45 -16.91 -13.82 15.32
CA LYS A 45 -17.16 -12.37 15.44
C LYS A 45 -15.89 -11.55 15.66
N GLN A 46 -14.88 -12.14 16.30
CA GLN A 46 -13.58 -11.49 16.49
C GLN A 46 -12.81 -11.40 15.18
N ASP A 47 -12.82 -12.45 14.36
CA ASP A 47 -12.19 -12.44 13.04
C ASP A 47 -12.84 -11.40 12.13
N GLU A 48 -14.18 -11.34 12.15
CA GLU A 48 -14.96 -10.33 11.43
C GLU A 48 -14.57 -8.91 11.88
N ALA A 49 -14.47 -8.66 13.20
CA ALA A 49 -14.06 -7.38 13.73
C ALA A 49 -12.64 -6.97 13.26
N ILE A 50 -11.68 -7.91 13.28
CA ILE A 50 -10.32 -7.67 12.79
C ILE A 50 -10.30 -7.37 11.29
N THR A 51 -11.11 -8.06 10.48
CA THR A 51 -11.25 -7.71 9.06
C THR A 51 -11.92 -6.36 8.83
N GLY A 52 -12.79 -5.93 9.74
CA GLY A 52 -13.31 -4.57 9.79
C GLY A 52 -12.21 -3.54 10.05
N GLU A 53 -11.32 -3.80 11.01
CA GLU A 53 -10.15 -2.94 11.30
C GLU A 53 -9.19 -2.85 10.10
N HIS A 54 -8.95 -3.97 9.41
CA HIS A 54 -8.23 -4.00 8.13
C HIS A 54 -8.84 -3.02 7.12
N PHE A 55 -10.16 -3.05 6.93
CA PHE A 55 -10.83 -2.13 6.00
C PHE A 55 -10.70 -0.66 6.45
N GLN A 56 -10.92 -0.38 7.75
CA GLN A 56 -10.78 0.99 8.28
C GLN A 56 -9.35 1.53 8.11
N ARG A 57 -8.34 0.67 8.27
CA ARG A 57 -6.95 1.02 7.98
C ARG A 57 -6.76 1.40 6.52
N LEU A 58 -7.29 0.62 5.56
CA LEU A 58 -7.20 0.94 4.14
C LEU A 58 -7.86 2.28 3.81
N VAL A 59 -9.03 2.57 4.40
CA VAL A 59 -9.71 3.87 4.25
C VAL A 59 -8.82 5.01 4.77
N LYS A 60 -8.25 4.87 5.97
CA LYS A 60 -7.33 5.86 6.55
C LYS A 60 -6.12 6.08 5.64
N MET A 61 -5.44 5.02 5.23
CA MET A 61 -4.24 5.09 4.39
C MET A 61 -4.54 5.68 3.01
N LYS A 62 -5.75 5.47 2.48
CA LYS A 62 -6.21 6.13 1.24
C LYS A 62 -6.39 7.62 1.42
N ASN A 63 -6.97 8.05 2.55
CA ASN A 63 -7.14 9.47 2.85
C ASN A 63 -5.80 10.18 3.11
N GLU A 64 -4.80 9.46 3.61
CA GLU A 64 -3.43 9.94 3.79
C GLU A 64 -2.59 9.89 2.50
N GLY A 65 -3.16 9.38 1.39
CA GLY A 65 -2.48 9.29 0.09
C GLY A 65 -1.46 8.15 -0.04
N VAL A 66 -1.39 7.25 0.96
CA VAL A 66 -0.51 6.06 0.93
C VAL A 66 -1.12 4.97 0.05
N VAL A 67 -2.41 4.68 0.20
CA VAL A 67 -3.13 3.70 -0.62
C VAL A 67 -3.80 4.39 -1.80
N LEU A 68 -3.52 3.91 -3.01
CA LEU A 68 -4.15 4.38 -4.24
C LEU A 68 -5.48 3.67 -4.50
N LEU A 69 -5.51 2.36 -4.32
CA LEU A 69 -6.68 1.52 -4.56
C LEU A 69 -6.61 0.28 -3.69
N ALA A 70 -7.76 -0.17 -3.18
CA ALA A 70 -7.91 -1.47 -2.58
C ALA A 70 -9.21 -2.13 -3.05
N GLY A 71 -9.18 -3.44 -3.25
CA GLY A 71 -10.34 -4.23 -3.67
C GLY A 71 -10.10 -5.72 -3.44
N ARG A 72 -11.11 -6.53 -3.75
CA ARG A 72 -11.02 -7.99 -3.73
C ARG A 72 -11.72 -8.57 -4.95
N THR A 73 -11.30 -9.77 -5.34
CA THR A 73 -12.04 -10.60 -6.29
C THR A 73 -13.40 -10.98 -5.73
N GLN A 74 -14.39 -11.18 -6.60
CA GLN A 74 -15.74 -11.59 -6.21
C GLN A 74 -15.91 -13.08 -6.52
N LEU A 75 -15.29 -13.92 -5.68
CA LEU A 75 -15.31 -15.37 -5.78
C LEU A 75 -15.68 -15.97 -4.42
N GLU A 76 -16.04 -17.25 -4.40
CA GLU A 76 -16.25 -18.00 -3.16
C GLU A 76 -14.98 -18.06 -2.31
N LEU A 77 -15.10 -18.15 -0.97
CA LEU A 77 -13.94 -18.10 -0.06
C LEU A 77 -12.92 -19.23 -0.30
N ALA A 78 -13.40 -20.39 -0.73
CA ALA A 78 -12.56 -21.55 -1.01
C ALA A 78 -11.86 -21.48 -2.38
N ASP A 79 -12.23 -20.53 -3.23
CA ASP A 79 -11.64 -20.40 -4.56
C ASP A 79 -10.17 -19.95 -4.45
N PRO A 80 -9.20 -20.61 -5.11
CA PRO A 80 -7.80 -20.20 -5.11
C PRO A 80 -7.56 -18.78 -5.65
N GLY A 81 -8.48 -18.28 -6.49
CA GLY A 81 -8.49 -16.93 -7.01
C GLY A 81 -9.05 -15.89 -6.05
N MET A 82 -9.57 -16.29 -4.88
CA MET A 82 -10.11 -15.35 -3.89
C MET A 82 -8.97 -14.56 -3.22
N MET A 83 -8.81 -13.30 -3.63
CA MET A 83 -7.72 -12.44 -3.16
C MET A 83 -8.12 -10.98 -3.02
N GLY A 84 -7.50 -10.31 -2.06
CA GLY A 84 -7.45 -8.86 -1.93
C GLY A 84 -6.26 -8.29 -2.68
N LEU A 85 -6.46 -7.15 -3.36
CA LEU A 85 -5.43 -6.42 -4.07
C LEU A 85 -5.37 -4.99 -3.53
N VAL A 86 -4.17 -4.54 -3.15
CA VAL A 86 -3.94 -3.19 -2.63
C VAL A 86 -2.79 -2.55 -3.40
N ILE A 87 -3.05 -1.43 -4.08
CA ILE A 87 -2.02 -0.63 -4.74
C ILE A 87 -1.68 0.53 -3.80
N PHE A 88 -0.40 0.66 -3.43
CA PHE A 88 0.04 1.66 -2.45
C PHE A 88 1.46 2.15 -2.73
N TYR A 89 1.85 3.22 -2.05
CA TYR A 89 3.18 3.82 -2.16
C TYR A 89 4.07 3.42 -0.99
N ALA A 90 5.32 3.04 -1.29
CA ALA A 90 6.36 2.79 -0.30
C ALA A 90 7.75 3.02 -0.93
N LYS A 91 8.71 3.48 -0.13
CA LYS A 91 10.05 3.89 -0.59
C LYS A 91 10.89 2.73 -1.11
N ASP A 92 10.70 1.54 -0.53
CA ASP A 92 11.48 0.34 -0.79
C ASP A 92 10.68 -0.92 -0.42
N GLU A 93 11.22 -2.10 -0.77
CA GLU A 93 10.59 -3.39 -0.49
C GLU A 93 10.37 -3.62 1.01
N LYS A 94 11.30 -3.14 1.85
CA LYS A 94 11.22 -3.32 3.30
C LYS A 94 10.03 -2.56 3.88
N GLU A 95 9.84 -1.31 3.49
CA GLU A 95 8.68 -0.51 3.89
C GLU A 95 7.39 -1.08 3.31
N ALA A 96 7.43 -1.59 2.08
CA ALA A 96 6.26 -2.19 1.45
C ALA A 96 5.83 -3.49 2.16
N MET A 97 6.79 -4.33 2.53
CA MET A 97 6.56 -5.53 3.33
C MET A 97 6.05 -5.17 4.73
N GLN A 98 6.68 -4.18 5.38
CA GLN A 98 6.26 -3.72 6.69
C GLN A 98 4.82 -3.18 6.66
N PHE A 99 4.45 -2.43 5.62
CA PHE A 99 3.08 -1.95 5.43
C PHE A 99 2.07 -3.11 5.40
N MET A 100 2.38 -4.23 4.74
CA MET A 100 1.48 -5.39 4.75
C MET A 100 1.52 -6.15 6.08
N GLN A 101 2.68 -6.28 6.70
CA GLN A 101 2.83 -6.93 8.02
C GLN A 101 2.14 -6.12 9.13
N ASP A 102 1.96 -4.82 8.94
CA ASP A 102 1.25 -3.96 9.87
C ASP A 102 -0.27 -4.04 9.78
N ASP A 103 -0.78 -4.74 8.78
CA ASP A 103 -2.19 -4.97 8.58
C ASP A 103 -2.80 -5.84 9.71
N PRO A 104 -3.93 -5.43 10.33
CA PRO A 104 -4.59 -6.20 11.38
C PRO A 104 -4.92 -7.64 10.97
N ALA A 105 -5.39 -7.86 9.74
CA ALA A 105 -5.76 -9.19 9.26
C ALA A 105 -4.52 -10.07 9.04
N VAL A 106 -3.38 -9.48 8.70
CA VAL A 106 -2.10 -10.19 8.55
C VAL A 106 -1.48 -10.48 9.91
N LYS A 107 -1.44 -9.51 10.83
CA LYS A 107 -0.94 -9.69 12.21
C LYS A 107 -1.65 -10.82 12.95
N ASN A 108 -2.97 -10.92 12.74
CA ASN A 108 -3.80 -11.96 13.34
C ASN A 108 -3.88 -13.25 12.50
N LYS A 109 -3.08 -13.38 11.43
CA LYS A 109 -2.98 -14.58 10.59
C LYS A 109 -4.29 -15.00 9.91
N ILE A 110 -5.21 -14.05 9.73
CA ILE A 110 -6.44 -14.25 8.95
C ILE A 110 -6.11 -14.23 7.46
N MET A 111 -5.23 -13.29 7.08
CA MET A 111 -4.74 -13.14 5.71
C MET A 111 -3.23 -13.39 5.66
N LEU A 112 -2.79 -13.96 4.55
CA LEU A 112 -1.40 -14.02 4.12
C LEU A 112 -1.16 -12.87 3.13
N ALA A 113 0.03 -12.27 3.18
CA ALA A 113 0.37 -11.16 2.30
C ALA A 113 1.61 -11.47 1.46
N LYS A 114 1.58 -11.04 0.21
CA LYS A 114 2.73 -10.93 -0.69
C LYS A 114 2.79 -9.50 -1.22
N VAL A 115 4.00 -9.00 -1.42
CA VAL A 115 4.24 -7.67 -2.00
C VAL A 115 5.12 -7.82 -3.23
N VAL A 116 4.79 -7.09 -4.30
CA VAL A 116 5.59 -7.01 -5.52
C VAL A 116 5.69 -5.57 -6.02
N PRO A 117 6.80 -5.18 -6.68
CA PRO A 117 6.87 -3.90 -7.38
C PRO A 117 5.74 -3.78 -8.41
N TYR A 118 5.11 -2.61 -8.49
CA TYR A 118 3.98 -2.39 -9.40
C TYR A 118 4.03 -0.98 -9.98
N GLY A 119 3.43 -0.79 -11.16
CA GLY A 119 3.31 0.51 -11.79
C GLY A 119 1.96 0.64 -12.49
N VAL A 120 1.13 1.57 -12.03
CA VAL A 120 -0.13 1.89 -12.71
C VAL A 120 0.20 2.59 -14.02
N ALA A 121 0.03 1.87 -15.13
CA ALA A 121 0.23 2.38 -16.48
C ALA A 121 -0.97 3.21 -16.98
N VAL A 122 -2.18 2.87 -16.53
CA VAL A 122 -3.44 3.51 -16.94
C VAL A 122 -4.37 3.59 -15.72
N ASN A 123 -4.99 4.75 -15.51
CA ASN A 123 -6.02 4.96 -14.49
C ASN A 123 -7.25 5.64 -15.09
N LYS A 124 -8.34 5.70 -14.32
CA LYS A 124 -9.53 6.46 -14.70
C LYS A 124 -9.14 7.95 -14.73
N CYS A 125 -9.60 8.69 -15.74
CA CYS A 125 -9.54 10.15 -15.70
C CYS A 125 -10.42 10.65 -14.54
N GLU A 126 -9.91 11.59 -13.75
CA GLU A 126 -10.65 12.26 -12.69
C GLU A 126 -11.69 13.25 -13.26
#